data_AF-A0A2V8EIT1-F1
#
_entry.id   AF-A0A2V8EIT1-F1
#
_cell.length_a   1.000
_cell.length_b   1.000
_cell.length_c   1.000
_cell.angle_alpha   90.00
_cell.angle_beta   90.00
_cell.angle_gamma   90.00
#
_symmetry.space_group_name_H-M   'P 1'
#
loop_
_entity.id
_entity.type
_entity.pdbx_description
1 polymer ?
#
loop_
_entity_poly.entity_id
_entity_poly.type
_entity_poly.pdbx_seq_one_letter_code
_entity_poly.pdbx_strand_id
1 'polypeptide(L)'
;MRPEFSRKRSIFAAFFAFLPTACLAGAGLLAQGQGQAHPGEYSQTDVTAGAEVYRANCTGCHAATGDGVGTVDLRRGRFRNASSDEDLMRVISNGIPGTAMQSFKLSPNELTAIVAFIRAGFDVNARAVKVGDATRGRSLFEGKGGCTRCHRVNGRGPRSAPDLSDIGSAPGVNHRPHDVHDAHQSARARRHQGRPGRHGTAAE
;
A
#
# COMPACT_ATOMS: atom_id res chain seq x y z
N MET A 1 -65.33 14.77 -8.04
CA MET A 1 -65.75 15.71 -9.11
C MET A 1 -64.80 15.60 -10.30
N ARG A 2 -65.33 15.36 -11.50
CA ARG A 2 -64.69 15.55 -12.83
C ARG A 2 -64.91 17.03 -13.29
N PRO A 3 -64.49 17.50 -14.48
CA PRO A 3 -63.29 17.32 -15.32
C PRO A 3 -62.64 18.71 -15.65
N GLU A 4 -61.60 18.86 -16.47
CA GLU A 4 -61.70 19.22 -17.90
C GLU A 4 -60.32 19.02 -18.58
N PHE A 5 -60.28 18.14 -19.58
CA PHE A 5 -59.13 17.82 -20.41
C PHE A 5 -59.25 18.59 -21.74
N SER A 6 -58.23 19.39 -22.09
CA SER A 6 -58.16 20.12 -23.36
C SER A 6 -56.78 19.92 -24.01
N ARG A 7 -56.70 19.05 -25.03
CA ARG A 7 -56.08 19.36 -26.34
C ARG A 7 -56.10 18.17 -27.32
N LYS A 8 -56.92 18.33 -28.37
CA LYS A 8 -56.60 18.27 -29.82
C LYS A 8 -55.63 17.16 -30.27
N ARG A 9 -56.12 16.08 -30.87
CA ARG A 9 -56.21 15.80 -32.34
C ARG A 9 -54.85 15.69 -33.06
N SER A 10 -54.51 14.48 -33.51
CA SER A 10 -54.42 14.18 -34.96
C SER A 10 -54.14 12.70 -35.23
N ILE A 11 -54.91 12.19 -36.17
CA ILE A 11 -54.90 10.86 -36.79
C ILE A 11 -53.78 10.85 -37.83
N PHE A 12 -52.94 9.81 -37.91
CA PHE A 12 -52.46 9.23 -39.18
C PHE A 12 -51.96 7.80 -38.96
N ALA A 13 -52.39 6.94 -39.87
CA ALA A 13 -52.23 5.50 -39.91
C ALA A 13 -50.86 5.04 -40.43
N ALA A 14 -50.41 3.85 -40.00
CA ALA A 14 -49.69 2.82 -40.77
C ALA A 14 -49.18 1.77 -39.77
N PHE A 15 -49.83 0.61 -39.61
CA PHE A 15 -49.49 -0.63 -40.34
C PHE A 15 -47.99 -0.76 -40.65
N PHE A 16 -47.26 -1.55 -39.87
CA PHE A 16 -46.38 -2.60 -40.40
C PHE A 16 -46.15 -3.68 -39.34
N ALA A 17 -46.31 -4.92 -39.81
CA ALA A 17 -46.35 -6.15 -39.06
C ALA A 17 -44.95 -6.62 -38.60
N PHE A 18 -44.95 -7.29 -37.44
CA PHE A 18 -44.32 -8.58 -37.17
C PHE A 18 -43.04 -8.94 -37.95
N LEU A 19 -41.91 -9.07 -37.25
CA LEU A 19 -41.14 -10.33 -37.23
C LEU A 19 -40.17 -10.34 -36.01
N PRO A 20 -40.22 -11.36 -35.13
CA PRO A 20 -39.35 -11.47 -33.97
C PRO A 20 -38.04 -12.16 -34.38
N THR A 21 -36.94 -11.41 -34.46
CA THR A 21 -35.62 -12.02 -34.70
C THR A 21 -34.97 -12.40 -33.37
N ALA A 22 -35.24 -13.64 -32.96
CA ALA A 22 -34.48 -14.32 -31.93
C ALA A 22 -33.01 -14.48 -32.38
N CYS A 23 -32.08 -13.78 -31.72
CA CYS A 23 -30.65 -14.06 -31.80
C CYS A 23 -30.23 -14.88 -30.58
N LEU A 24 -30.19 -16.20 -30.76
CA LEU A 24 -29.39 -17.11 -29.94
C LEU A 24 -27.91 -16.94 -30.27
N ALA A 25 -27.15 -16.39 -29.32
CA ALA A 25 -25.71 -16.58 -29.16
C ALA A 25 -25.45 -16.27 -27.69
N GLY A 26 -24.96 -17.14 -26.82
CA GLY A 26 -23.86 -18.09 -26.97
C GLY A 26 -23.11 -17.98 -25.64
N ALA A 27 -22.93 -19.09 -24.95
CA ALA A 27 -22.32 -19.15 -23.63
C ALA A 27 -20.91 -18.54 -23.63
N GLY A 28 -20.74 -17.46 -22.87
CA GLY A 28 -19.46 -16.90 -22.49
C GLY A 28 -19.48 -16.66 -20.99
N LEU A 29 -19.20 -17.72 -20.23
CA LEU A 29 -18.87 -17.59 -18.81
C LEU A 29 -17.55 -16.82 -18.75
N LEU A 30 -17.63 -15.49 -18.64
CA LEU A 30 -16.48 -14.67 -18.28
C LEU A 30 -16.16 -15.00 -16.82
N ALA A 31 -15.34 -16.05 -16.64
CA ALA A 31 -14.47 -16.15 -15.49
C ALA A 31 -13.53 -14.94 -15.54
N GLN A 32 -13.98 -13.82 -14.98
CA GLN A 32 -13.08 -12.72 -14.67
C GLN A 32 -12.18 -13.23 -13.55
N GLY A 33 -10.98 -13.64 -13.95
CA GLY A 33 -9.90 -13.95 -13.02
C GLY A 33 -9.71 -12.78 -12.07
N GLN A 34 -9.95 -13.04 -10.79
CA GLN A 34 -9.64 -12.14 -9.69
C GLN A 34 -8.13 -12.16 -9.51
N GLY A 35 -7.45 -11.36 -10.31
CA GLY A 35 -6.00 -11.32 -10.31
C GLY A 35 -5.57 -9.93 -10.70
N GLN A 36 -5.83 -8.96 -9.82
CA GLN A 36 -5.03 -7.76 -9.58
C GLN A 36 -5.51 -7.22 -8.22
N ALA A 37 -5.02 -7.78 -7.11
CA ALA A 37 -5.23 -7.20 -5.79
C ALA A 37 -4.55 -5.82 -5.78
N HIS A 38 -5.35 -4.77 -5.75
CA HIS A 38 -4.85 -3.41 -5.64
C HIS A 38 -4.38 -3.17 -4.19
N PRO A 39 -3.20 -2.55 -3.96
CA PRO A 39 -2.80 -2.13 -2.63
C PRO A 39 -3.81 -1.11 -2.10
N GLY A 40 -4.70 -1.55 -1.21
CA GLY A 40 -5.76 -0.74 -0.60
C GLY A 40 -7.14 -1.38 -0.47
N GLU A 41 -7.37 -2.59 -0.98
CA GLU A 41 -8.70 -3.26 -0.96
C GLU A 41 -8.90 -4.29 0.16
N TYR A 42 -8.00 -4.37 1.14
CA TYR A 42 -8.19 -5.29 2.26
C TYR A 42 -9.20 -4.75 3.27
N SER A 43 -10.08 -5.63 3.77
CA SER A 43 -11.04 -5.24 4.79
C SER A 43 -10.35 -5.03 6.13
N GLN A 44 -10.95 -4.20 6.99
CA GLN A 44 -10.46 -3.98 8.35
C GLN A 44 -10.43 -5.28 9.18
N THR A 45 -11.34 -6.20 8.87
CA THR A 45 -11.39 -7.54 9.47
C THR A 45 -10.16 -8.36 9.07
N ASP A 46 -9.77 -8.34 7.79
CA ASP A 46 -8.59 -9.07 7.30
C ASP A 46 -7.30 -8.51 7.91
N VAL A 47 -7.19 -7.17 8.02
CA VAL A 47 -6.05 -6.53 8.67
C VAL A 47 -5.95 -6.92 10.15
N THR A 48 -7.08 -6.98 10.85
CA THR A 48 -7.13 -7.36 12.27
C THR A 48 -6.77 -8.83 12.46
N ALA A 49 -7.36 -9.73 11.67
CA ALA A 49 -7.01 -11.15 11.69
C ALA A 49 -5.52 -11.37 11.33
N GLY A 50 -5.02 -10.61 10.37
CA GLY A 50 -3.62 -10.64 9.95
C GLY A 50 -2.65 -10.25 11.06
N ALA A 51 -3.01 -9.25 11.88
CA ALA A 51 -2.23 -8.87 13.03
C ALA A 51 -2.13 -9.99 14.07
N GLU A 52 -3.19 -10.76 14.27
CA GLU A 52 -3.19 -11.91 15.18
C GLU A 52 -2.29 -13.04 14.66
N VAL A 53 -2.42 -13.40 13.38
CA VAL A 53 -1.56 -14.39 12.72
C VAL A 53 -0.09 -13.95 12.78
N TYR A 54 0.19 -12.67 12.49
CA TYR A 54 1.53 -12.12 12.55
C TYR A 54 2.12 -12.17 13.96
N ARG A 55 1.34 -11.79 14.98
CA ARG A 55 1.75 -11.84 16.38
C ARG A 55 2.15 -13.25 16.80
N ALA A 56 1.34 -14.25 16.42
CA ALA A 56 1.56 -15.64 16.78
C ALA A 56 2.77 -16.27 16.10
N ASN A 57 3.07 -15.89 14.85
CA ASN A 57 4.01 -16.65 14.01
C ASN A 57 5.30 -15.89 13.63
N CYS A 58 5.25 -14.56 13.52
CA CYS A 58 6.27 -13.81 12.81
C CYS A 58 7.10 -12.88 13.70
N THR A 59 6.56 -12.47 14.85
CA THR A 59 7.18 -11.49 15.75
C THR A 59 8.51 -11.95 16.34
N GLY A 60 8.70 -13.27 16.51
CA GLY A 60 9.94 -13.82 17.04
C GLY A 60 11.18 -13.46 16.23
N CYS A 61 11.03 -13.22 14.92
CA CYS A 61 12.12 -12.76 14.05
C CYS A 61 11.92 -11.33 13.57
N HIS A 62 10.71 -10.99 13.11
CA HIS A 62 10.45 -9.70 12.47
C HIS A 62 10.06 -8.58 13.43
N ALA A 63 10.04 -8.83 14.75
CA ALA A 63 9.51 -7.94 15.79
C ALA A 63 8.02 -7.62 15.56
N ALA A 64 7.40 -6.83 16.45
CA ALA A 64 6.00 -6.43 16.27
C ALA A 64 5.80 -5.46 15.08
N THR A 65 6.84 -4.71 14.75
CA THR A 65 6.84 -3.62 13.76
C THR A 65 7.37 -4.03 12.39
N GLY A 66 7.77 -5.29 12.18
CA GLY A 66 8.23 -5.75 10.87
C GLY A 66 9.67 -5.40 10.50
N ASP A 67 10.46 -4.84 11.43
CA ASP A 67 11.85 -4.37 11.23
C ASP A 67 12.86 -5.06 12.17
N GLY A 68 12.52 -6.22 12.73
CA GLY A 68 13.37 -6.97 13.66
C GLY A 68 14.61 -7.66 13.06
N VAL A 69 14.74 -7.72 11.73
CA VAL A 69 15.81 -8.49 11.06
C VAL A 69 16.74 -7.59 10.24
N GLY A 70 17.85 -7.13 10.83
CA GLY A 70 18.93 -6.43 10.12
C GLY A 70 18.42 -5.26 9.25
N THR A 71 18.58 -5.36 7.93
CA THR A 71 18.11 -4.34 6.96
C THR A 71 16.72 -4.62 6.39
N VAL A 72 16.03 -5.67 6.85
CA VAL A 72 14.69 -6.04 6.40
C VAL A 72 13.67 -5.20 7.17
N ASP A 73 12.87 -4.42 6.43
CA ASP A 73 11.78 -3.62 6.98
C ASP A 73 10.53 -3.84 6.13
N LEU A 74 9.62 -4.67 6.64
CA LEU A 74 8.42 -5.08 5.92
C LEU A 74 7.44 -3.92 5.73
N ARG A 75 7.49 -2.88 6.58
CA ARG A 75 6.61 -1.70 6.48
C ARG A 75 6.85 -0.90 5.20
N ARG A 76 8.06 -0.99 4.63
CA ARG A 76 8.38 -0.31 3.38
C ARG A 76 7.55 -0.83 2.19
N GLY A 77 6.92 -1.99 2.31
CA GLY A 77 6.13 -2.60 1.23
C GLY A 77 6.96 -2.98 0.00
N ARG A 78 8.30 -2.95 0.11
CA ARG A 78 9.26 -3.27 -0.94
C ARG A 78 9.97 -4.56 -0.59
N PHE A 79 9.73 -5.62 -1.36
CA PHE A 79 10.24 -6.95 -1.08
C PHE A 79 11.21 -7.39 -2.18
N ARG A 80 12.34 -7.98 -1.79
CA ARG A 80 13.34 -8.51 -2.73
C ARG A 80 12.86 -9.78 -3.45
N ASN A 81 12.04 -10.57 -2.76
CA ASN A 81 11.61 -11.91 -3.21
C ASN A 81 10.12 -11.96 -3.59
N ALA A 82 9.45 -10.81 -3.65
CA ALA A 82 8.02 -10.74 -3.98
C ALA A 82 7.68 -9.44 -4.71
N SER A 83 6.93 -9.56 -5.80
CA SER A 83 6.44 -8.45 -6.61
C SER A 83 4.91 -8.29 -6.53
N SER A 84 4.19 -9.36 -6.21
CA SER A 84 2.74 -9.36 -5.98
C SER A 84 2.35 -9.89 -4.60
N ASP A 85 1.05 -9.83 -4.28
CA ASP A 85 0.51 -10.42 -3.04
C ASP A 85 0.57 -11.95 -3.07
N GLU A 86 0.36 -12.56 -4.24
CA GLU A 86 0.52 -14.01 -4.43
C GLU A 86 1.99 -14.43 -4.25
N ASP A 87 2.95 -13.60 -4.66
CA ASP A 87 4.37 -13.83 -4.35
C ASP A 87 4.62 -13.78 -2.84
N LEU A 88 4.05 -12.80 -2.13
CA LEU A 88 4.18 -12.72 -0.67
C LEU A 88 3.60 -13.97 0.00
N MET A 89 2.41 -14.40 -0.40
CA MET A 89 1.81 -15.65 0.10
C MET A 89 2.72 -16.85 -0.15
N ARG A 90 3.32 -16.97 -1.34
CA ARG A 90 4.29 -18.04 -1.65
C ARG A 90 5.53 -17.98 -0.77
N VAL A 91 6.12 -16.79 -0.58
CA VAL A 91 7.29 -16.59 0.28
C VAL A 91 6.99 -16.97 1.72
N ILE A 92 5.82 -16.59 2.24
CA ILE A 92 5.40 -16.94 3.61
C ILE A 92 5.17 -18.46 3.73
N SER A 93 4.52 -19.06 2.73
CA SER A 93 4.17 -20.49 2.76
C SER A 93 5.38 -21.41 2.63
N ASN A 94 6.36 -21.03 1.81
CA ASN A 94 7.52 -21.86 1.48
C ASN A 94 8.78 -21.47 2.26
N GLY A 95 8.81 -20.27 2.85
CA GLY A 95 10.03 -19.67 3.35
C GLY A 95 10.97 -19.25 2.21
N ILE A 96 12.19 -18.88 2.56
CA ILE A 96 13.25 -18.54 1.60
C ILE A 96 14.41 -19.52 1.79
N PRO A 97 14.63 -20.45 0.84
CA PRO A 97 15.72 -21.41 0.90
C PRO A 97 17.08 -20.75 1.12
N GLY A 98 17.91 -21.35 1.99
CA GLY A 98 19.23 -20.81 2.33
C GLY A 98 19.21 -19.59 3.25
N THR A 99 18.07 -19.27 3.87
CA THR A 99 17.96 -18.18 4.87
C THR A 99 17.26 -18.68 6.14
N ALA A 100 17.22 -17.83 7.18
CA ALA A 100 16.47 -18.12 8.40
C ALA A 100 14.94 -17.99 8.26
N MET A 101 14.43 -17.48 7.13
CA MET A 101 12.98 -17.35 6.91
C MET A 101 12.40 -18.72 6.54
N GLN A 102 11.86 -19.40 7.54
CA GLN A 102 11.24 -20.72 7.41
C GLN A 102 9.87 -20.69 6.74
N SER A 103 9.38 -21.87 6.32
CA SER A 103 8.02 -22.06 5.82
C SER A 103 6.98 -22.01 6.94
N PHE A 104 5.83 -21.40 6.69
CA PHE A 104 4.70 -21.42 7.62
C PHE A 104 3.50 -22.16 7.01
N LYS A 105 2.89 -23.05 7.79
CA LYS A 105 1.66 -23.76 7.40
C LYS A 105 0.45 -22.95 7.83
N LEU A 106 0.02 -22.05 6.97
CA LEU A 106 -1.14 -21.19 7.16
C LEU A 106 -2.24 -21.58 6.18
N SER A 107 -3.50 -21.45 6.60
CA SER A 107 -4.65 -21.59 5.70
C SER A 107 -4.69 -20.46 4.66
N PRO A 108 -5.41 -20.63 3.54
CA PRO A 108 -5.54 -19.57 2.53
C PRO A 108 -6.08 -18.24 3.09
N ASN A 109 -6.97 -18.31 4.09
CA ASN A 109 -7.55 -17.13 4.73
C ASN A 109 -6.51 -16.43 5.63
N GLU A 110 -5.71 -17.19 6.39
CA GLU A 110 -4.63 -16.63 7.21
C GLU A 110 -3.53 -15.99 6.35
N LEU A 111 -3.21 -16.59 5.19
CA LEU A 111 -2.27 -16.01 4.21
C LEU A 111 -2.78 -14.68 3.65
N THR A 112 -4.07 -14.62 3.28
CA THR A 112 -4.70 -13.36 2.85
C THR A 112 -4.67 -12.31 3.96
N ALA A 113 -5.04 -12.69 5.18
CA ALA A 113 -5.06 -11.80 6.32
C ALA A 113 -3.67 -11.25 6.67
N ILE A 114 -2.63 -12.09 6.71
CA ILE A 114 -1.28 -11.60 7.03
C ILE A 114 -0.71 -10.67 5.95
N VAL A 115 -0.98 -10.96 4.67
CA VAL A 115 -0.61 -10.03 3.59
C VAL A 115 -1.38 -8.72 3.73
N ALA A 116 -2.67 -8.75 4.06
CA ALA A 116 -3.45 -7.56 4.36
C ALA A 116 -2.80 -6.70 5.46
N PHE A 117 -2.38 -7.32 6.57
CA PHE A 117 -1.73 -6.61 7.67
C PHE A 117 -0.37 -6.01 7.29
N ILE A 118 0.44 -6.73 6.51
CA ILE A 118 1.72 -6.21 5.99
C ILE A 118 1.46 -5.02 5.04
N ARG A 119 0.45 -5.13 4.17
CA ARG A 119 0.02 -4.06 3.25
C ARG A 119 -0.68 -2.90 3.96
N ALA A 120 -1.17 -3.10 5.18
CA ALA A 120 -1.64 -2.05 6.06
C ALA A 120 -0.49 -1.34 6.81
N GLY A 121 0.76 -1.75 6.58
CA GLY A 121 1.92 -1.11 7.22
C GLY A 121 2.03 -1.42 8.70
N PHE A 122 1.50 -2.56 9.15
CA PHE A 122 1.48 -2.99 10.56
C PHE A 122 0.62 -2.10 11.48
N ASP A 123 -0.25 -1.26 10.92
CA ASP A 123 -1.24 -0.49 11.66
C ASP A 123 -2.63 -1.13 11.49
N VAL A 124 -3.16 -1.70 12.56
CA VAL A 124 -4.53 -2.25 12.57
C VAL A 124 -5.59 -1.17 12.41
N ASN A 125 -5.26 0.11 12.50
CA ASN A 125 -6.19 1.22 12.24
C ASN A 125 -5.96 1.85 10.88
N ALA A 126 -5.10 1.27 10.03
CA ALA A 126 -4.90 1.73 8.67
C ALA A 126 -6.20 1.60 7.89
N ARG A 127 -6.94 2.72 7.83
CA ARG A 127 -8.10 2.83 6.96
C ARG A 127 -7.60 2.78 5.52
N ALA A 128 -8.36 2.15 4.63
CA ALA A 128 -8.15 2.26 3.19
C ALA A 128 -8.13 3.75 2.80
N VAL A 129 -6.95 4.33 2.69
CA VAL A 129 -6.78 5.70 2.21
C VAL A 129 -6.88 5.62 0.70
N LYS A 130 -7.79 6.40 0.11
CA LYS A 130 -7.91 6.50 -1.34
C LYS A 130 -6.54 6.84 -1.92
N VAL A 131 -6.04 5.96 -2.80
CA VAL A 131 -4.77 6.17 -3.50
C VAL A 131 -4.82 7.53 -4.19
N GLY A 132 -3.81 8.38 -3.91
CA GLY A 132 -3.72 9.72 -4.46
C GLY A 132 -3.42 9.73 -5.96
N ASP A 133 -3.80 10.81 -6.64
CA ASP A 133 -3.45 11.03 -8.05
C ASP A 133 -1.98 11.47 -8.16
N ALA A 134 -1.14 10.62 -8.75
CA ALA A 134 0.29 10.86 -8.89
C ALA A 134 0.62 12.08 -9.77
N THR A 135 -0.20 12.36 -10.80
CA THR A 135 -0.01 13.50 -11.70
C THR A 135 -0.30 14.81 -10.96
N ARG A 136 -1.38 14.84 -10.19
CA ARG A 136 -1.72 15.97 -9.31
C ARG A 136 -0.69 16.14 -8.20
N GLY A 137 -0.19 15.03 -7.63
CA GLY A 137 0.89 15.07 -6.65
C GLY A 137 2.17 15.70 -7.22
N ARG A 138 2.56 15.30 -8.44
CA ARG A 138 3.71 15.88 -9.14
C ARG A 138 3.53 17.38 -9.40
N SER A 139 2.37 17.83 -9.88
CA SER A 139 2.14 19.25 -10.17
C SER A 139 2.15 20.13 -8.91
N LEU A 140 1.71 19.59 -7.77
CA LEU A 140 1.87 20.27 -6.47
C LEU A 140 3.33 20.34 -6.05
N PHE A 141 4.07 19.23 -6.16
CA PHE A 141 5.47 19.13 -5.75
C PHE A 141 6.37 20.08 -6.54
N GLU A 142 6.23 20.09 -7.86
CA GLU A 142 7.05 20.87 -8.80
C GLU A 142 6.56 22.31 -8.96
N GLY A 143 5.27 22.57 -8.71
CA GLY A 143 4.64 23.87 -8.91
C GLY A 143 4.36 24.60 -7.59
N LYS A 144 3.08 24.81 -7.29
CA LYS A 144 2.62 25.71 -6.22
C LYS A 144 3.05 25.28 -4.81
N GLY A 145 3.29 23.98 -4.59
CA GLY A 145 3.77 23.48 -3.30
C GLY A 145 5.22 23.88 -3.00
N GLY A 146 6.00 24.27 -4.02
CA GLY A 146 7.37 24.75 -3.84
C GLY A 146 8.32 23.74 -3.19
N CYS A 147 7.97 22.45 -3.22
CA CYS A 147 8.71 21.40 -2.51
C CYS A 147 10.12 21.24 -3.08
N THR A 148 10.26 21.43 -4.39
CA THR A 148 11.53 21.40 -5.13
C THR A 148 12.54 22.47 -4.72
N ARG A 149 12.11 23.52 -3.98
CA ARG A 149 13.04 24.53 -3.43
C ARG A 149 13.99 23.94 -2.39
N CYS A 150 13.57 22.90 -1.70
CA CYS A 150 14.34 22.27 -0.64
C CYS A 150 14.56 20.77 -0.88
N HIS A 151 13.52 20.08 -1.32
CA HIS A 151 13.54 18.63 -1.50
C HIS A 151 13.87 18.23 -2.93
N ARG A 152 14.52 17.08 -3.04
CA ARG A 152 14.81 16.40 -4.30
C ARG A 152 14.04 15.10 -4.39
N VAL A 153 13.87 14.62 -5.62
CA VAL A 153 13.29 13.30 -5.92
C VAL A 153 14.21 12.62 -6.93
N ASN A 154 14.50 11.35 -6.69
CA ASN A 154 15.47 10.54 -7.40
C ASN A 154 16.83 11.24 -7.56
N GLY A 155 17.31 11.90 -6.50
CA GLY A 155 18.55 12.66 -6.52
C GLY A 155 18.50 14.00 -7.27
N ARG A 156 17.37 14.38 -7.89
CA ARG A 156 17.23 15.61 -8.68
C ARG A 156 16.66 16.76 -7.85
N GLY A 157 17.43 17.83 -7.72
CA GLY A 157 17.08 19.02 -6.95
C GLY A 157 18.18 19.39 -5.93
N PRO A 158 17.92 20.37 -5.07
CA PRO A 158 18.90 20.84 -4.10
C PRO A 158 19.16 19.81 -3.00
N ARG A 159 20.35 19.88 -2.39
CA ARG A 159 20.74 19.05 -1.23
C ARG A 159 20.40 19.70 0.12
N SER A 160 19.55 20.72 0.11
CA SER A 160 19.16 21.48 1.32
C SER A 160 18.24 20.69 2.25
N ALA A 161 17.45 19.75 1.73
CA ALA A 161 16.61 18.85 2.54
C ALA A 161 16.75 17.36 2.11
N PRO A 162 16.18 16.41 2.88
CA PRO A 162 16.17 15.00 2.53
C PRO A 162 15.55 14.71 1.16
N ASP A 163 16.01 13.63 0.53
CA ASP A 163 15.40 13.10 -0.69
C ASP A 163 14.06 12.45 -0.35
N LEU A 164 13.02 12.77 -1.11
CA LEU A 164 11.66 12.27 -0.87
C LEU A 164 11.25 11.13 -1.82
N SER A 165 12.20 10.53 -2.55
CA SER A 165 11.96 9.43 -3.49
C SER A 165 11.12 8.28 -2.93
N ASP A 166 11.34 7.95 -1.65
CA ASP A 166 10.70 6.82 -0.98
C ASP A 166 9.57 7.25 -0.02
N ILE A 167 9.30 8.55 0.13
CA ILE A 167 8.21 9.03 1.00
C ILE A 167 6.87 8.64 0.37
N GLY A 168 6.01 8.02 1.17
CA GLY A 168 4.70 7.54 0.73
C GLY A 168 4.74 6.25 -0.10
N SER A 169 5.93 5.68 -0.35
CA SER A 169 6.07 4.35 -0.98
C SER A 169 5.73 3.21 -0.02
N ALA A 170 5.75 3.49 1.29
CA ALA A 170 5.39 2.55 2.34
C ALA A 170 3.87 2.57 2.55
N PRO A 171 3.16 1.43 2.36
CA PRO A 171 1.74 1.33 2.62
C PRO A 171 1.42 1.64 4.08
N GLY A 172 0.33 2.38 4.34
CA GLY A 172 -0.14 2.62 5.72
C GLY A 172 0.71 3.53 6.59
N VAL A 173 1.82 4.10 6.08
CA VAL A 173 2.60 5.08 6.85
C VAL A 173 1.88 6.43 6.84
N ASN A 174 0.85 6.54 7.69
CA ASN A 174 0.59 7.78 8.39
C ASN A 174 1.88 8.10 9.15
N HIS A 175 2.72 8.98 8.61
CA HIS A 175 3.81 9.55 9.39
C HIS A 175 3.13 10.29 10.54
N ARG A 176 3.05 9.66 11.73
CA ARG A 176 2.59 10.41 12.88
C ARG A 176 3.59 11.55 13.07
N PRO A 177 3.15 12.76 13.40
CA PRO A 177 4.06 13.88 13.64
C PRO A 177 5.21 13.56 14.61
N HIS A 178 5.01 12.59 15.50
CA HIS A 178 6.02 12.11 16.46
C HIS A 178 7.14 11.27 15.83
N ASP A 179 6.87 10.44 14.81
CA ASP A 179 7.85 9.49 14.26
C ASP A 179 8.98 10.19 13.48
N VAL A 180 8.67 11.32 12.84
CA VAL A 180 9.68 12.16 12.16
C VAL A 180 10.59 12.86 13.18
N HIS A 181 10.03 13.22 14.34
CA HIS A 181 10.77 13.89 15.39
C HIS A 181 11.76 12.92 16.06
N ASP A 182 11.33 11.70 16.35
CA ASP A 182 12.13 10.67 17.03
C ASP A 182 13.24 10.10 16.14
N ALA A 183 12.98 9.92 14.83
CA ALA A 183 13.99 9.49 13.87
C ALA A 183 15.13 10.54 13.75
N HIS A 184 14.78 11.83 13.76
CA HIS A 184 15.75 12.92 13.71
C HIS A 184 16.53 13.05 15.03
N GLN A 185 15.88 12.86 16.18
CA GLN A 185 16.55 12.84 17.49
C GLN A 185 17.50 11.65 17.64
N SER A 186 17.08 10.46 17.19
CA SER A 186 17.90 9.24 17.20
C SER A 186 19.13 9.36 16.28
N ALA A 187 18.97 9.99 15.11
CA ALA A 187 20.08 10.28 14.21
C ALA A 187 21.05 11.32 14.79
N ARG A 188 20.55 12.35 15.49
CA ARG A 188 21.38 13.31 16.24
C ARG A 188 22.13 12.65 17.38
N ALA A 189 21.47 11.80 18.17
CA ALA A 189 22.08 11.09 19.29
C ALA A 189 23.25 10.20 18.83
N ARG A 190 23.09 9.45 17.73
CA ARG A 190 24.17 8.66 17.12
C ARG A 190 25.34 9.51 16.61
N ARG A 191 25.08 10.72 16.12
CA ARG A 191 26.14 11.67 15.72
C ARG A 191 26.93 12.21 16.92
N HIS A 192 26.29 12.38 18.06
CA HIS A 192 26.96 12.83 19.29
C HIS A 192 27.76 11.73 19.98
N GLN A 193 27.34 10.47 19.87
CA GLN A 193 28.03 9.32 20.48
C GLN A 193 29.21 8.78 19.63
N GLY A 194 29.39 9.27 18.40
CA GLY A 194 30.39 8.76 17.44
C GLY A 194 31.71 9.54 17.33
N ARG A 195 32.06 10.44 18.26
CA ARG A 195 33.36 11.14 18.22
C ARG A 195 34.24 10.70 19.39
N PRO A 196 35.05 9.62 19.26
CA PRO A 196 36.11 9.37 20.23
C PRO A 196 37.06 10.56 20.22
N GLY A 197 37.22 11.18 21.39
CA GLY A 197 38.17 12.26 21.60
C GLY A 197 39.57 11.79 21.25
N ARG A 198 40.25 12.53 20.37
CA ARG A 198 41.70 12.41 20.19
C ARG A 198 42.33 12.84 21.51
N HIS A 199 42.64 11.88 22.38
CA HIS A 199 43.53 12.12 23.50
C HIS A 199 44.91 12.41 22.92
N GLY A 200 45.32 13.68 22.99
CA GLY A 200 46.69 14.08 22.73
C GLY A 200 47.56 13.49 23.84
N THR A 201 48.49 12.63 23.48
CA THR A 201 49.60 12.24 24.35
C THR A 201 50.63 13.37 24.33
N ALA A 202 50.74 14.07 25.45
CA ALA A 202 51.92 14.84 25.84
C ALA A 202 52.92 13.92 26.57
N ALA A 203 54.18 14.35 26.62
CA ALA A 203 55.40 13.67 27.09
C ALA A 203 56.04 12.75 26.00
N GLU A 204 57.30 12.90 25.64
CA GLU A 204 58.50 13.42 26.34
C GLU A 204 59.46 14.09 25.35
#